data_AF-A0A537X7W0-F1
#
_entry.id   AF-A0A537X7W0-F1
#
_cell.length_a   1.000
_cell.length_b   1.000
_cell.length_c   1.000
_cell.angle_alpha   90.00
_cell.angle_beta   90.00
_cell.angle_gamma   90.00
#
_symmetry.space_group_name_H-M   'P 1'
#
loop_
_entity.id
_entity.type
_entity.pdbx_description
1 polymer ?
#
loop_
_entity_poly.entity_id
_entity_poly.type
_entity_poly.pdbx_seq_one_letter_code
_entity_poly.pdbx_strand_id
1 'polypeptide(L)'
;MSYAVKEIFLTLQGEGAHAGRAAVFCRFAGCNLWSGREVDRASAVCQFCDTDFVGTDGTLGGRYACPDELADTIAAQWAAAEANRYTVLTGGEP
;
A
#
# COMPACT_ATOMS: atom_id res chain seq x y z
N MET A 1 11.93 -14.03 -3.78
CA MET A 1 11.57 -13.02 -2.76
C MET A 1 10.13 -12.63 -3.02
N SER A 2 9.27 -12.60 -2.00
CA SER A 2 7.84 -12.30 -2.17
C SER A 2 7.46 -10.97 -1.51
N TYR A 3 6.49 -10.26 -2.07
CA TYR A 3 5.93 -9.02 -1.50
C TYR A 3 4.61 -9.33 -0.80
N ALA A 4 4.48 -8.95 0.47
CA ALA A 4 3.21 -9.02 1.19
C ALA A 4 2.49 -7.67 1.09
N VAL A 5 1.33 -7.65 0.45
CA VAL A 5 0.57 -6.43 0.15
C VAL A 5 -0.79 -6.52 0.84
N LYS A 6 -1.12 -5.51 1.64
CA LYS A 6 -2.42 -5.36 2.30
C LYS A 6 -3.51 -5.10 1.27
N GLU A 7 -3.29 -4.13 0.39
CA GLU A 7 -4.27 -3.71 -0.62
C GLU A 7 -3.64 -2.91 -1.76
N ILE A 8 -4.29 -2.95 -2.93
CA ILE A 8 -3.98 -2.15 -4.11
C ILE A 8 -5.29 -1.52 -4.63
N PHE A 9 -5.29 -0.21 -4.86
CA PHE A 9 -6.49 0.50 -5.33
C PHE A 9 -6.14 1.80 -6.07
N LEU A 10 -6.96 2.17 -7.06
CA LEU A 10 -6.84 3.43 -7.79
C LEU A 10 -7.66 4.53 -7.10
N THR A 11 -7.02 5.66 -6.76
CA THR A 11 -7.69 6.83 -6.20
C THR A 11 -6.94 8.11 -6.55
N LEU A 12 -7.32 9.25 -5.96
CA LEU A 12 -6.52 10.47 -5.95
C LEU A 12 -5.64 10.51 -4.70
N GLN A 13 -4.37 10.89 -4.86
CA GLN A 13 -3.49 11.16 -3.71
C GLN A 13 -4.12 12.26 -2.85
N GLY A 14 -4.25 12.00 -1.54
CA GLY A 14 -4.87 12.91 -0.58
C GLY A 14 -3.89 13.92 0.04
N GLU A 15 -2.59 13.64 -0.04
CA GLU A 15 -1.58 14.35 0.76
C GLU A 15 -0.40 14.90 -0.05
N GLY A 16 0.28 15.89 0.55
CA GLY A 16 1.53 16.44 0.06
C GLY A 16 1.42 17.21 -1.26
N ALA A 17 2.56 17.42 -1.93
CA ALA A 17 2.66 18.19 -3.17
C ALA A 17 1.95 17.55 -4.37
N HIS A 18 1.53 16.30 -4.25
CA HIS A 18 0.81 15.55 -5.28
C HIS A 18 -0.67 15.35 -4.95
N ALA A 19 -1.21 16.06 -3.95
CA ALA A 19 -2.63 16.01 -3.63
C ALA A 19 -3.50 16.30 -4.86
N GLY A 20 -4.53 15.49 -5.07
CA GLY A 20 -5.43 15.53 -6.24
C GLY A 20 -4.92 14.79 -7.48
N ARG A 21 -3.69 14.26 -7.49
CA ARG A 21 -3.18 13.46 -8.62
C ARG A 21 -3.71 12.03 -8.56
N ALA A 22 -4.23 11.52 -9.69
CA ALA A 22 -4.61 10.11 -9.80
C ALA A 22 -3.40 9.19 -9.60
N ALA A 23 -3.58 8.16 -8.77
CA ALA A 23 -2.53 7.24 -8.37
C ALA A 23 -3.09 5.86 -8.03
N VAL A 24 -2.39 4.81 -8.42
CA VAL A 24 -2.61 3.47 -7.84
C VAL A 24 -1.81 3.40 -6.56
N PHE A 25 -2.48 3.18 -5.45
CA PHE A 25 -1.84 2.91 -4.17
C PHE A 25 -1.53 1.42 -4.09
N CYS A 26 -0.31 1.09 -3.70
CA CYS A 26 0.09 -0.25 -3.30
C CYS A 26 0.54 -0.18 -1.85
N ARG A 27 -0.29 -0.69 -0.94
CA ARG A 27 -0.04 -0.70 0.50
C ARG A 27 0.60 -2.02 0.90
N PHE A 28 1.89 -2.01 1.24
CA PHE A 28 2.57 -3.17 1.80
C PHE A 28 2.05 -3.50 3.20
N ALA A 29 2.17 -4.77 3.57
CA ALA A 29 1.78 -5.27 4.87
C ALA A 29 2.97 -5.23 5.85
N GLY A 30 2.72 -4.74 7.07
CA GLY A 30 3.72 -4.66 8.14
C GLY A 30 4.48 -3.32 8.22
N CYS A 31 4.98 -3.02 9.41
CA CYS A 31 5.79 -1.84 9.74
C CYS A 31 6.85 -2.23 10.79
N ASN A 32 8.00 -1.56 10.76
CA ASN A 32 9.06 -1.74 11.76
C ASN A 32 8.85 -0.93 13.05
N LEU A 33 7.95 0.06 13.06
CA LEU A 33 7.71 0.94 14.21
C LEU A 33 6.48 0.58 15.05
N TRP A 34 5.57 -0.22 14.49
CA TRP A 34 4.39 -0.75 15.19
C TRP A 34 3.94 -2.06 14.54
N SER A 35 3.50 -3.03 15.34
CA SER A 35 3.03 -4.33 14.84
C SER A 35 1.70 -4.25 14.06
N GLY A 36 0.99 -3.13 14.17
CA GLY A 36 -0.36 -2.96 13.65
C GLY A 36 -1.45 -3.57 14.56
N ARG A 37 -1.07 -4.20 15.68
CA ARG A 37 -2.02 -4.72 16.67
C ARG A 37 -2.27 -3.67 17.75
N GLU A 38 -3.53 -3.40 18.05
CA GLU A 38 -3.94 -2.43 19.08
C GLU A 38 -3.35 -2.72 20.47
N VAL A 39 -3.21 -4.01 20.82
CA VAL A 39 -2.62 -4.43 22.10
C VAL A 39 -1.17 -3.99 22.28
N ASP A 40 -0.45 -3.76 21.17
CA ASP A 40 0.95 -3.34 21.18
C ASP A 40 1.10 -1.81 21.01
N ARG A 41 0.02 -1.07 20.70
CA ARG A 41 0.08 0.36 20.33
C ARG A 41 0.69 1.23 21.44
N ALA A 42 0.31 1.01 22.69
CA ALA A 42 0.74 1.84 23.81
C ALA A 42 2.25 1.75 24.12
N SER A 43 2.92 0.68 23.67
CA SER A 43 4.37 0.46 23.85
C SER A 43 5.15 0.54 22.52
N ALA A 44 4.47 0.79 21.40
CA ALA A 44 5.09 0.91 20.08
C ALA A 44 5.90 2.19 19.93
N VAL A 45 6.84 2.19 18.98
CA VAL A 45 7.60 3.39 18.59
C VAL A 45 6.68 4.40 17.90
N CYS A 46 5.82 3.92 17.01
CA CYS A 46 4.75 4.73 16.39
C CYS A 46 3.41 4.40 17.05
N GLN A 47 2.78 5.41 17.67
CA GLN A 47 1.55 5.21 18.47
C GLN A 47 0.29 5.85 17.85
N PHE A 48 0.47 6.69 16.83
CA PHE A 48 -0.57 7.52 16.24
C PHE A 48 -1.05 7.05 14.86
N CYS A 49 -0.58 5.89 14.38
CA CYS A 49 -0.94 5.38 13.06
C CYS A 49 -2.45 5.15 12.94
N ASP A 50 -3.04 5.66 11.87
CA ASP A 50 -4.46 5.60 11.52
C ASP A 50 -4.78 4.52 10.46
N THR A 51 -3.77 3.77 10.04
CA THR A 51 -3.80 2.89 8.87
C THR A 51 -3.81 1.43 9.32
N ASP A 52 -4.72 0.62 8.77
CA ASP A 52 -4.63 -0.83 8.84
C ASP A 52 -3.66 -1.36 7.77
N PHE A 53 -2.57 -1.96 8.22
CA PHE A 53 -1.55 -2.59 7.38
C PHE A 53 -1.28 -4.06 7.77
N VAL A 54 -2.12 -4.66 8.61
CA VAL A 54 -1.92 -6.05 9.06
C VAL A 54 -2.60 -7.01 8.09
N GLY A 55 -1.86 -8.04 7.67
CA GLY A 55 -2.37 -9.07 6.77
C GLY A 55 -2.34 -8.66 5.30
N THR A 56 -2.93 -9.51 4.46
CA THR A 56 -2.94 -9.38 2.99
C THR A 56 -4.34 -9.65 2.44
N ASP A 57 -5.35 -9.17 3.14
CA ASP A 57 -6.76 -9.53 2.99
C ASP A 57 -7.62 -8.38 2.40
N GLY A 58 -7.01 -7.24 2.10
CA GLY A 58 -7.68 -6.11 1.47
C GLY A 58 -7.88 -6.29 -0.04
N THR A 59 -8.34 -5.23 -0.70
CA THR A 59 -8.58 -5.22 -2.16
C THR A 59 -7.31 -5.57 -2.91
N LEU A 60 -7.30 -6.65 -3.68
CA LEU A 60 -6.09 -7.16 -4.36
C LEU A 60 -4.90 -7.39 -3.39
N GLY A 61 -5.20 -7.59 -2.11
CA GLY A 61 -4.24 -8.02 -1.11
C GLY A 61 -3.76 -9.44 -1.41
N GLY A 62 -2.48 -9.69 -1.13
CA GLY A 62 -1.90 -11.00 -1.36
C GLY A 62 -0.41 -11.06 -1.14
N ARG A 63 0.16 -12.23 -1.44
CA ARG A 63 1.60 -12.43 -1.55
C ARG A 63 1.97 -12.57 -3.03
N TYR A 64 2.71 -11.61 -3.54
CA TYR A 64 3.20 -11.59 -4.91
C TYR A 64 4.58 -12.24 -4.95
N ALA A 65 4.77 -13.24 -5.81
CA ALA A 65 5.97 -14.08 -5.79
C ALA A 65 7.18 -13.43 -6.45
N CYS A 66 6.96 -12.46 -7.34
CA CYS A 66 7.99 -11.72 -8.05
C CYS A 66 7.55 -10.25 -8.29
N PRO A 67 8.49 -9.34 -8.58
CA PRO A 67 8.18 -7.94 -8.83
C PRO A 67 7.31 -7.73 -10.06
N ASP A 68 7.49 -8.55 -11.11
CA ASP A 68 6.72 -8.43 -12.36
C ASP A 68 5.23 -8.67 -12.11
N GLU A 69 4.87 -9.69 -11.31
CA GLU A 69 3.48 -9.99 -10.94
C GLU A 69 2.81 -8.82 -10.20
N LEU A 70 3.54 -8.19 -9.27
CA LEU A 70 3.05 -7.02 -8.54
C LEU A 70 2.89 -5.80 -9.47
N ALA A 71 3.89 -5.55 -10.32
CA ALA A 71 3.88 -4.44 -11.27
C ALA A 71 2.72 -4.57 -12.27
N ASP A 72 2.49 -5.78 -12.80
CA ASP A 72 1.39 -6.08 -13.72
C ASP A 72 0.03 -5.85 -13.04
N THR A 73 -0.12 -6.26 -11.79
CA THR A 73 -1.37 -6.08 -11.03
C THR A 73 -1.67 -4.61 -10.77
N ILE A 74 -0.65 -3.81 -10.43
CA ILE A 74 -0.74 -2.36 -10.27
C ILE A 74 -1.08 -1.70 -11.61
N ALA A 75 -0.41 -2.09 -12.70
CA ALA A 75 -0.65 -1.55 -14.03
C ALA A 75 -2.07 -1.84 -14.53
N ALA A 76 -2.62 -3.01 -14.21
CA ALA A 76 -3.97 -3.42 -14.57
C ALA A 76 -5.08 -2.57 -13.91
N GLN A 77 -4.77 -1.82 -12.84
CA GLN A 77 -5.75 -0.91 -12.21
C GLN A 77 -6.00 0.35 -13.03
N TRP A 78 -5.13 0.67 -13.98
CA TRP A 78 -5.32 1.82 -14.86
C TRP A 78 -6.28 1.50 -16.00
N ALA A 79 -7.51 2.01 -15.92
CA ALA A 79 -8.50 1.91 -17.00
C ALA A 79 -8.26 2.90 -18.16
N ALA A 80 -7.40 3.90 -17.95
CA ALA A 80 -7.10 4.95 -18.92
C ALA A 80 -5.83 4.65 -19.74
N ALA A 81 -5.43 5.62 -20.58
CA ALA A 81 -4.23 5.54 -21.39
C ALA A 81 -2.96 5.22 -20.57
N GLU A 82 -1.97 4.61 -21.22
CA GLU A 82 -0.70 4.22 -20.59
C GLU A 82 0.17 5.41 -20.13
N ALA A 83 -0.12 6.62 -20.63
CA ALA A 83 0.59 7.83 -20.25
C ALA A 83 0.22 8.29 -18.83
N ASN A 84 1.19 8.90 -18.13
CA ASN A 84 1.02 9.52 -16.81
C ASN A 84 0.58 8.57 -15.68
N ARG A 85 0.68 7.25 -15.86
CA ARG A 85 0.51 6.28 -14.77
C ARG A 85 1.42 6.64 -13.61
N TYR A 86 0.86 6.59 -12.41
CA TYR A 86 1.54 6.98 -11.19
C TYR A 86 1.18 6.03 -10.05
N THR A 87 2.18 5.53 -9.34
CA THR A 87 1.96 4.59 -8.25
C THR A 87 2.50 5.19 -6.97
N VAL A 88 1.71 5.13 -5.90
CA VAL A 88 2.15 5.45 -4.55
C VAL A 88 2.40 4.13 -3.83
N LEU A 89 3.67 3.86 -3.53
CA LEU A 89 4.08 2.75 -2.67
C LEU A 89 3.98 3.23 -1.21
N THR A 90 3.24 2.50 -0.37
CA THR A 90 2.95 2.89 1.02
C THR A 90 2.74 1.63 1.89
N GLY A 91 2.30 1.79 3.14
CA GLY A 91 1.90 0.70 4.05
C GLY A 91 3.05 -0.06 4.69
N GLY A 92 2.88 -0.67 5.85
CA GLY A 92 3.02 0.19 7.03
C GLY A 92 4.38 0.91 7.02
N GLU A 93 5.47 0.22 6.65
CA GLU A 93 6.72 0.82 6.13
C GLU A 93 7.13 0.13 4.80
N PRO A 94 7.09 0.85 3.65
CA PRO A 94 7.44 0.33 2.33
C PRO A 94 8.95 0.23 2.04
#